data_AF-A0A3R6Y7C7-F1
#
_entry.id   AF-A0A3R6Y7C7-F1
#
_cell.length_a   1.000
_cell.length_b   1.000
_cell.length_c   1.000
_cell.angle_alpha   90.00
_cell.angle_beta   90.00
_cell.angle_gamma   90.00
#
_symmetry.space_group_name_H-M   'P 1'
#
loop_
_entity.id
_entity.type
_entity.pdbx_description
1 polymer ?
#
loop_
_entity_poly.entity_id
_entity_poly.type
_entity_poly.pdbx_seq_one_letter_code
_entity_poly.pdbx_strand_id
1 'polypeptide(L)'
;MAAAALLASSAMLRRLVFISMMLLLQQYAQAEDCCAKCLNNVPDFVYNSMDFKQCIAQNYCCFHCFDKDIGSPTVLPVAGTVFNGPTTTATTGSFLQIKWDKADQVTFVSFAPNQAKSGIPVLASSQAIKKDGSIFLICPQYAGTLYFRGFGTDTCNSVSVEYPITVRPWSPVLQVCHYSRLPNRLSVA
;
A
#
# COMPACT_ATOMS: atom_id res chain seq x y z
N MET A 1 63.08 -1.19 19.50
CA MET A 1 62.13 -0.12 19.09
C MET A 1 61.20 -0.51 17.92
N ALA A 2 61.27 -1.71 17.33
CA ALA A 2 60.45 -2.08 16.16
C ALA A 2 59.06 -2.69 16.47
N ALA A 3 58.81 -3.20 17.69
CA ALA A 3 57.57 -3.91 18.02
C ALA A 3 56.35 -3.00 18.24
N ALA A 4 56.54 -1.74 18.62
CA ALA A 4 55.45 -0.79 18.88
C ALA A 4 54.78 -0.26 17.60
N ALA A 5 55.52 -0.17 16.49
CA ALA A 5 55.01 0.33 15.21
C ALA A 5 54.11 -0.69 14.48
N LEU A 6 54.40 -1.98 14.59
CA LEU A 6 53.61 -3.06 13.98
C LEU A 6 52.25 -3.28 14.68
N LEU A 7 52.16 -3.04 15.99
CA LEU A 7 50.92 -3.15 16.77
C LEU A 7 49.96 -1.98 16.51
N ALA A 8 50.48 -0.77 16.25
CA ALA A 8 49.66 0.38 15.87
C ALA A 8 49.00 0.21 14.49
N SER A 9 49.71 -0.46 13.57
CA SER A 9 49.26 -0.67 12.19
C SER A 9 48.09 -1.65 12.07
N SER A 10 48.06 -2.70 12.90
CA SER A 10 46.96 -3.68 12.90
C SER A 10 45.69 -3.14 13.57
N ALA A 11 45.82 -2.28 14.59
CA ALA A 11 44.71 -1.60 15.23
C ALA A 11 44.05 -0.56 14.31
N MET A 12 44.85 0.20 13.54
CA MET A 12 44.33 1.11 12.51
C MET A 12 43.63 0.36 11.37
N LEU A 13 44.21 -0.74 10.88
CA LEU A 13 43.59 -1.54 9.81
C LEU A 13 42.26 -2.14 10.26
N ARG A 14 42.18 -2.67 11.50
CA ARG A 14 40.92 -3.15 12.09
C ARG A 14 39.88 -2.04 12.18
N ARG A 15 40.26 -0.84 12.65
CA ARG A 15 39.33 0.29 12.73
C ARG A 15 38.83 0.71 11.35
N LEU A 16 39.68 0.76 10.34
CA LEU A 16 39.29 1.06 8.96
C LEU A 16 38.34 0.01 8.38
N VAL A 17 38.60 -1.28 8.60
CA VAL A 17 37.68 -2.36 8.16
C VAL A 17 36.34 -2.27 8.87
N PHE A 18 36.32 -2.02 10.19
CA PHE A 18 35.08 -1.86 10.94
C PHE A 18 34.27 -0.62 10.50
N ILE A 19 34.94 0.52 10.26
CA ILE A 19 34.29 1.74 9.76
C ILE A 19 33.77 1.53 8.35
N SER A 20 34.55 0.89 7.47
CA SER A 20 34.12 0.59 6.10
C SER A 20 32.97 -0.42 6.07
N MET A 21 32.95 -1.40 6.96
CA MET A 21 31.87 -2.38 7.09
C MET A 21 30.59 -1.76 7.68
N MET A 22 30.71 -0.81 8.62
CA MET A 22 29.57 -0.02 9.12
C MET A 22 29.02 0.94 8.05
N LEU A 23 29.88 1.58 7.26
CA LEU A 23 29.47 2.45 6.14
C LEU A 23 28.79 1.67 5.01
N LEU A 24 29.28 0.45 4.72
CA LEU A 24 28.63 -0.48 3.82
C LEU A 24 27.25 -0.87 4.36
N LEU A 25 27.15 -1.24 5.64
CA LEU A 25 25.87 -1.57 6.30
C LEU A 25 24.82 -0.44 6.24
N GLN A 26 25.25 0.82 6.24
CA GLN A 26 24.36 1.98 6.09
C GLN A 26 23.83 2.20 4.67
N GLN A 27 24.38 1.54 3.64
CA GLN A 27 23.88 1.65 2.26
C GLN A 27 22.79 0.64 1.91
N TYR A 28 22.55 -0.41 2.73
CA TYR A 28 21.68 -1.53 2.33
C TYR A 28 20.21 -1.39 2.71
N ALA A 29 19.84 -0.32 3.41
CA ALA A 29 18.46 0.05 3.62
C ALA A 29 18.41 1.56 3.68
N GLN A 30 17.78 2.20 2.70
CA GLN A 30 17.14 3.48 2.97
C GLN A 30 16.03 3.18 3.98
N ALA A 31 16.39 3.09 5.26
CA ALA A 31 15.46 3.05 6.37
C ALA A 31 14.87 4.46 6.45
N GLU A 32 13.94 4.76 5.55
CA GLU A 32 13.02 5.86 5.74
C GLU A 32 12.19 5.50 6.98
N ASP A 33 12.36 6.26 8.06
CA ASP A 33 11.54 6.17 9.28
C ASP A 33 10.04 6.40 8.98
N CYS A 34 9.69 6.78 7.75
CA CYS A 34 8.33 6.98 7.30
C CYS A 34 7.98 6.08 6.11
N CYS A 35 7.14 5.06 6.37
CA CYS A 35 6.68 4.14 5.33
C CYS A 35 6.00 4.85 4.15
N ALA A 36 5.08 5.79 4.41
CA ALA A 36 4.41 6.51 3.32
C ALA A 36 5.38 7.29 2.43
N LYS A 37 6.49 7.80 2.97
CA LYS A 37 7.52 8.50 2.20
C LYS A 37 8.36 7.53 1.37
N CYS A 38 8.71 6.39 1.94
CA CYS A 38 9.37 5.29 1.21
C CYS A 38 8.54 4.84 0.00
N LEU A 39 7.23 4.62 0.19
CA LEU A 39 6.35 4.12 -0.87
C LEU A 39 6.25 5.06 -2.10
N ASN A 40 6.49 6.36 -1.93
CA ASN A 40 6.51 7.31 -3.05
C ASN A 40 7.69 7.10 -4.00
N ASN A 41 8.74 6.39 -3.58
CA ASN A 41 9.98 6.24 -4.33
C ASN A 41 10.26 4.78 -4.72
N VAL A 42 9.24 3.91 -4.65
CA VAL A 42 9.37 2.50 -5.04
C VAL A 42 9.74 2.40 -6.52
N PRO A 43 10.88 1.74 -6.86
CA PRO A 43 11.39 1.74 -8.22
C PRO A 43 10.70 0.72 -9.13
N ASP A 44 10.11 -0.33 -8.56
CA ASP A 44 9.38 -1.35 -9.30
C ASP A 44 8.19 -1.85 -8.46
N PHE A 45 7.02 -1.85 -9.11
CA PHE A 45 5.71 -2.06 -8.49
C PHE A 45 5.22 -3.50 -8.58
N VAL A 46 5.99 -4.38 -9.23
CA VAL A 46 5.66 -5.81 -9.37
C VAL A 46 5.78 -6.53 -8.02
N TYR A 47 6.67 -6.06 -7.15
CA TYR A 47 6.87 -6.61 -5.82
C TYR A 47 6.30 -5.70 -4.73
N ASN A 48 6.07 -6.28 -3.55
CA ASN A 48 5.65 -5.54 -2.37
C ASN A 48 6.88 -5.10 -1.58
N SER A 49 7.21 -3.80 -1.61
CA SER A 49 8.35 -3.23 -0.87
C SER A 49 8.20 -3.30 0.65
N MET A 50 7.03 -3.68 1.17
CA MET A 50 6.79 -3.91 2.60
C MET A 50 6.93 -5.39 3.01
N ASP A 51 6.99 -6.30 2.04
CA ASP A 51 7.22 -7.72 2.30
C ASP A 51 8.73 -7.96 2.35
N PHE A 52 9.23 -8.37 3.51
CA PHE A 52 10.66 -8.54 3.72
C PHE A 52 11.31 -9.50 2.69
N LYS A 53 10.64 -10.60 2.34
CA LYS A 53 11.21 -11.59 1.41
C LYS A 53 11.29 -11.04 -0.02
N GLN A 54 10.30 -10.25 -0.43
CA GLN A 54 10.26 -9.66 -1.76
C GLN A 54 11.20 -8.45 -1.87
N CYS A 55 11.22 -7.59 -0.85
CA CYS A 55 11.94 -6.33 -0.89
C CYS A 55 13.47 -6.50 -0.84
N ILE A 56 13.98 -7.50 -0.10
CA ILE A 56 15.42 -7.79 -0.06
C ILE A 56 15.96 -8.30 -1.40
N ALA A 57 15.13 -9.01 -2.17
CA ALA A 57 15.50 -9.48 -3.50
C ALA A 57 15.70 -8.31 -4.49
N GLN A 58 15.12 -7.14 -4.15
CA GLN A 58 15.09 -5.95 -4.99
C GLN A 58 15.90 -4.78 -4.39
N ASN A 59 16.59 -5.03 -3.26
CA ASN A 59 17.38 -4.03 -2.52
C ASN A 59 16.61 -2.76 -2.17
N TYR A 60 15.29 -2.83 -1.98
CA TYR A 60 14.46 -1.67 -1.64
C TYR A 60 13.30 -2.06 -0.74
N CYS A 61 13.42 -1.74 0.56
CA CYS A 61 12.47 -2.10 1.59
C CYS A 61 11.90 -0.87 2.29
N CYS A 62 10.59 -0.85 2.49
CA CYS A 62 9.90 0.11 3.32
C CYS A 62 9.60 -0.51 4.68
N PHE A 63 10.22 0.03 5.73
CA PHE A 63 10.09 -0.46 7.10
C PHE A 63 9.06 0.33 7.90
N HIS A 64 8.77 -0.16 9.10
CA HIS A 64 7.87 0.47 10.09
C HIS A 64 6.41 0.64 9.66
N CYS A 65 6.04 0.16 8.47
CA CYS A 65 4.70 0.34 7.92
C CYS A 65 3.55 -0.21 8.76
N PHE A 66 3.80 -1.27 9.54
CA PHE A 66 2.79 -1.99 10.33
C PHE A 66 3.01 -1.88 11.84
N ASP A 67 3.89 -0.98 12.28
CA ASP A 67 4.19 -0.80 13.70
C ASP A 67 2.93 -0.34 14.47
N LYS A 68 2.02 0.36 13.77
CA LYS A 68 0.67 0.67 14.22
C LYS A 68 -0.35 0.05 13.27
N ASP A 69 -0.70 -1.20 13.54
CA ASP A 69 -1.64 -1.96 12.72
C ASP A 69 -3.05 -1.34 12.66
N ILE A 70 -3.53 -1.12 11.43
CA ILE A 70 -4.89 -0.63 11.13
C ILE A 70 -5.87 -1.75 10.78
N GLY A 71 -5.44 -3.02 10.88
CA GLY A 71 -6.23 -4.19 10.56
C GLY A 71 -6.48 -4.35 9.06
N SER A 72 -7.33 -5.30 8.71
CA SER A 72 -7.70 -5.58 7.31
C SER A 72 -9.04 -4.95 6.94
N PRO A 73 -9.22 -4.51 5.68
CA PRO A 73 -10.48 -4.00 5.18
C PRO A 73 -11.51 -5.13 5.03
N THR A 74 -12.79 -4.77 5.11
CA THR A 74 -13.90 -5.62 4.69
C THR A 74 -14.61 -4.97 3.51
N VAL A 75 -14.62 -5.61 2.35
CA VAL A 75 -15.47 -5.18 1.23
C VAL A 75 -16.91 -5.60 1.53
N LEU A 76 -17.84 -4.65 1.49
CA LEU A 76 -19.24 -4.90 1.82
C LEU A 76 -20.02 -5.45 0.61
N PRO A 77 -21.00 -6.35 0.85
CA PRO A 77 -21.83 -6.91 -0.20
C PRO A 77 -22.89 -5.90 -0.65
N VAL A 78 -22.55 -5.12 -1.65
CA VAL A 78 -23.43 -4.13 -2.28
C VAL A 78 -23.64 -4.44 -3.76
N ALA A 79 -24.62 -3.78 -4.37
CA ALA A 79 -24.86 -3.90 -5.81
C ALA A 79 -23.56 -3.67 -6.61
N GLY A 80 -23.26 -4.60 -7.52
CA GLY A 80 -22.03 -4.56 -8.33
C GLY A 80 -20.81 -5.20 -7.68
N THR A 81 -20.89 -5.72 -6.45
CA THR A 81 -19.83 -6.54 -5.83
C THR A 81 -20.19 -8.03 -5.86
N VAL A 82 -19.22 -8.87 -6.20
CA VAL A 82 -19.37 -10.33 -6.21
C VAL A 82 -18.14 -10.96 -5.56
N PHE A 83 -18.38 -11.91 -4.66
CA PHE A 83 -17.36 -12.66 -3.95
C PHE A 83 -17.30 -14.09 -4.51
N ASN A 84 -16.11 -14.52 -4.94
CA ASN A 84 -15.86 -15.90 -5.38
C ASN A 84 -14.61 -16.41 -4.67
N GLY A 85 -14.83 -17.11 -3.54
CA GLY A 85 -13.76 -17.52 -2.63
C GLY A 85 -12.94 -16.31 -2.17
N PRO A 86 -11.60 -16.31 -2.36
CA PRO A 86 -10.75 -15.18 -1.97
C PRO A 86 -10.84 -13.98 -2.92
N THR A 87 -11.47 -14.15 -4.09
CA THR A 87 -11.52 -13.11 -5.12
C THR A 87 -12.75 -12.24 -4.93
N THR A 88 -12.52 -10.95 -4.75
CA THR A 88 -13.58 -9.94 -4.77
C THR A 88 -13.58 -9.22 -6.11
N THR A 89 -14.74 -9.11 -6.73
CA THR A 89 -14.92 -8.39 -7.98
C THR A 89 -15.89 -7.24 -7.80
N ALA A 90 -15.62 -6.12 -8.46
CA ALA A 90 -16.50 -4.96 -8.54
C ALA A 90 -16.92 -4.75 -10.00
N THR A 91 -17.97 -3.98 -10.22
CA THR A 91 -18.45 -3.61 -11.56
C THR A 91 -18.29 -2.12 -11.76
N THR A 92 -17.85 -1.70 -12.95
CA THR A 92 -17.74 -0.27 -13.26
C THR A 92 -19.08 0.44 -13.07
N GLY A 93 -19.03 1.66 -12.58
CA GLY A 93 -20.20 2.49 -12.33
C GLY A 93 -20.94 2.16 -11.03
N SER A 94 -20.62 1.07 -10.32
CA SER A 94 -21.18 0.79 -8.98
C SER A 94 -20.19 1.18 -7.88
N PHE A 95 -20.71 1.67 -6.75
CA PHE A 95 -19.86 1.94 -5.60
C PHE A 95 -19.32 0.64 -5.00
N LEU A 96 -18.00 0.50 -4.99
CA LEU A 96 -17.30 -0.41 -4.11
C LEU A 96 -17.30 0.21 -2.70
N GLN A 97 -17.86 -0.51 -1.72
CA GLN A 97 -17.86 -0.08 -0.32
C GLN A 97 -16.87 -0.89 0.50
N ILE A 98 -16.02 -0.19 1.25
CA ILE A 98 -14.97 -0.76 2.07
C ILE A 98 -15.17 -0.28 3.49
N LYS A 99 -15.35 -1.20 4.44
CA LYS A 99 -15.32 -0.91 5.87
C LYS A 99 -13.90 -1.11 6.41
N TRP A 100 -13.36 -0.12 7.09
CA TRP A 100 -12.04 -0.17 7.68
C TRP A 100 -11.94 0.75 8.92
N ASP A 101 -12.08 0.17 10.11
CA ASP A 101 -12.33 0.95 11.33
C ASP A 101 -11.16 1.81 11.80
N LYS A 102 -9.92 1.38 11.53
CA LYS A 102 -8.70 2.10 11.96
C LYS A 102 -8.00 2.83 10.82
N ALA A 103 -8.51 2.75 9.59
CA ALA A 103 -7.98 3.55 8.49
C ALA A 103 -8.55 4.97 8.60
N ASP A 104 -7.69 5.97 8.48
CA ASP A 104 -8.13 7.36 8.35
C ASP A 104 -8.42 7.70 6.89
N GLN A 105 -7.59 7.18 5.98
CA GLN A 105 -7.68 7.41 4.55
C GLN A 105 -7.53 6.08 3.79
N VAL A 106 -8.22 5.97 2.66
CA VAL A 106 -8.01 4.89 1.68
C VAL A 106 -7.69 5.53 0.35
N THR A 107 -6.57 5.13 -0.26
CA THR A 107 -6.21 5.56 -1.62
C THR A 107 -6.19 4.38 -2.57
N PHE A 108 -6.28 4.67 -3.86
CA PHE A 108 -6.33 3.64 -4.89
C PHE A 108 -5.70 4.09 -6.20
N VAL A 109 -5.28 3.10 -6.98
CA VAL A 109 -4.89 3.23 -8.39
C VAL A 109 -5.63 2.18 -9.21
N SER A 110 -5.77 2.40 -10.51
CA SER A 110 -6.46 1.47 -11.40
C SER A 110 -5.67 1.29 -12.68
N PHE A 111 -5.67 0.06 -13.18
CA PHE A 111 -5.00 -0.32 -14.42
C PHE A 111 -6.01 -0.99 -15.33
N ALA A 112 -5.92 -0.69 -16.63
CA ALA A 112 -6.74 -1.32 -17.65
C ALA A 112 -6.45 -2.83 -17.75
N PRO A 113 -7.32 -3.63 -18.39
CA PRO A 113 -7.07 -5.05 -18.56
C PRO A 113 -5.75 -5.29 -19.29
N ASN A 114 -4.94 -6.23 -18.77
CA ASN A 114 -3.60 -6.56 -19.28
C ASN A 114 -2.58 -5.42 -19.26
N GLN A 115 -2.88 -4.28 -18.62
CA GLN A 115 -1.89 -3.23 -18.40
C GLN A 115 -0.94 -3.68 -17.29
N ALA A 116 0.37 -3.58 -17.55
CA ALA A 116 1.38 -3.80 -16.52
C ALA A 116 1.20 -2.79 -15.38
N LYS A 117 1.36 -3.27 -14.14
CA LYS A 117 1.29 -2.41 -12.96
C LYS A 117 2.42 -1.38 -13.02
N SER A 118 2.04 -0.11 -13.12
CA SER A 118 2.98 1.02 -13.27
C SER A 118 2.94 1.98 -12.08
N GLY A 119 2.40 1.54 -10.95
CA GLY A 119 2.32 2.31 -9.72
C GLY A 119 1.65 1.52 -8.59
N ILE A 120 1.68 2.11 -7.39
CA ILE A 120 1.02 1.61 -6.18
C ILE A 120 0.19 2.74 -5.56
N PRO A 121 -0.87 2.45 -4.77
CA PRO A 121 -1.56 3.47 -4.01
C PRO A 121 -0.64 4.09 -2.96
N VAL A 122 -0.44 5.41 -3.08
CA VAL A 122 0.27 6.25 -2.12
C VAL A 122 -0.67 7.34 -1.59
N LEU A 123 -0.23 8.14 -0.62
CA LEU A 123 -1.05 9.21 -0.04
C LEU A 123 -1.56 10.23 -1.07
N ALA A 124 -0.75 10.50 -2.11
CA ALA A 124 -1.09 11.44 -3.18
C ALA A 124 -1.94 10.82 -4.30
N SER A 125 -2.23 9.51 -4.25
CA SER A 125 -3.10 8.85 -5.23
C SER A 125 -4.57 9.26 -5.06
N SER A 126 -5.42 8.81 -5.98
CA SER A 126 -6.87 8.98 -5.88
C SER A 126 -7.40 8.48 -4.54
N GLN A 127 -8.21 9.28 -3.88
CA GLN A 127 -8.73 8.97 -2.54
C GLN A 127 -10.15 8.42 -2.64
N ALA A 128 -10.44 7.40 -1.84
CA ALA A 128 -11.80 6.94 -1.62
C ALA A 128 -12.58 8.00 -0.84
N ILE A 129 -13.88 8.09 -1.10
CA ILE A 129 -14.77 9.00 -0.39
C ILE A 129 -15.08 8.40 0.97
N LYS A 130 -14.74 9.10 2.05
CA LYS A 130 -15.13 8.71 3.41
C LYS A 130 -16.58 9.14 3.65
N LYS A 131 -17.50 8.19 3.83
CA LYS A 131 -18.95 8.47 4.02
C LYS A 131 -19.36 8.46 5.48
N ASP A 132 -19.08 7.37 6.18
CA ASP A 132 -19.54 7.12 7.55
C ASP A 132 -18.39 6.60 8.40
N GLY A 133 -17.53 7.49 8.91
CA GLY A 133 -16.41 7.17 9.82
C GLY A 133 -15.41 6.16 9.26
N SER A 134 -15.76 4.88 9.28
CA SER A 134 -14.99 3.76 8.76
C SER A 134 -15.44 3.23 7.39
N ILE A 135 -16.46 3.82 6.76
CA ILE A 135 -16.89 3.43 5.40
C ILE A 135 -16.25 4.32 4.33
N PHE A 136 -15.55 3.67 3.41
CA PHE A 136 -14.90 4.28 2.25
C PHE A 136 -15.56 3.80 0.96
N LEU A 137 -15.77 4.72 0.03
CA LEU A 137 -16.43 4.46 -1.25
C LEU A 137 -15.47 4.74 -2.40
N ILE A 138 -15.36 3.77 -3.31
CA ILE A 138 -14.65 3.92 -4.57
C ILE A 138 -15.66 3.69 -5.69
N CYS A 139 -15.62 4.53 -6.72
CA CYS A 139 -16.39 4.29 -7.93
C CYS A 139 -15.45 3.93 -9.09
N PRO A 140 -15.28 2.63 -9.39
CA PRO A 140 -14.50 2.22 -10.54
C PRO A 140 -15.15 2.68 -11.84
N GLN A 141 -14.44 3.43 -12.68
CA GLN A 141 -14.94 3.92 -13.97
C GLN A 141 -14.55 3.00 -15.14
N TYR A 142 -13.49 2.20 -14.98
CA TYR A 142 -12.92 1.38 -16.03
C TYR A 142 -12.72 -0.06 -15.55
N ALA A 143 -12.90 -1.01 -16.47
CA ALA A 143 -12.59 -2.40 -16.21
C ALA A 143 -11.07 -2.60 -16.06
N GLY A 144 -10.67 -3.68 -15.41
CA GLY A 144 -9.26 -4.02 -15.17
C GLY A 144 -9.01 -4.38 -13.70
N THR A 145 -7.92 -3.88 -13.13
CA THR A 145 -7.57 -4.15 -11.74
C THR A 145 -7.44 -2.84 -10.97
N LEU A 146 -8.13 -2.76 -9.85
CA LEU A 146 -8.01 -1.68 -8.88
C LEU A 146 -7.18 -2.17 -7.69
N TYR A 147 -6.15 -1.44 -7.33
CA TYR A 147 -5.40 -1.67 -6.09
C TYR A 147 -5.75 -0.56 -5.11
N PHE A 148 -6.05 -0.92 -3.88
CA PHE A 148 -6.30 0.06 -2.81
C PHE A 148 -5.50 -0.27 -1.55
N ARG A 149 -5.32 0.73 -0.71
CA ARG A 149 -4.55 0.66 0.54
C ARG A 149 -5.12 1.62 1.56
N GLY A 150 -5.02 1.25 2.83
CA GLY A 150 -5.37 2.09 3.97
C GLY A 150 -4.16 2.77 4.58
N PHE A 151 -4.38 3.98 5.07
CA PHE A 151 -3.45 4.77 5.88
C PHE A 151 -4.18 5.16 7.17
N GLY A 152 -3.56 4.90 8.32
CA GLY A 152 -4.00 5.44 9.60
C GLY A 152 -3.54 6.90 9.77
N THR A 153 -3.82 7.47 10.94
CA THR A 153 -3.46 8.86 11.25
C THR A 153 -1.96 9.08 11.35
N ASP A 154 -1.19 8.05 11.69
CA ASP A 154 0.28 8.05 11.66
C ASP A 154 0.75 7.40 10.36
N THR A 155 0.75 8.15 9.27
CA THR A 155 1.05 7.61 7.94
C THR A 155 2.47 7.05 7.80
N CYS A 156 3.37 7.32 8.74
CA CYS A 156 4.70 6.74 8.76
C CYS A 156 4.71 5.31 9.30
N ASN A 157 3.81 5.01 10.24
CA ASN A 157 3.80 3.74 10.97
C ASN A 157 2.53 2.90 10.82
N SER A 158 1.50 3.43 10.13
CA SER A 158 0.17 2.81 10.01
C SER A 158 -0.28 2.76 8.55
N VAL A 159 0.37 1.90 7.77
CA VAL A 159 0.12 1.71 6.34
C VAL A 159 -0.16 0.24 6.07
N SER A 160 -1.30 -0.08 5.44
CA SER A 160 -1.64 -1.47 5.11
C SER A 160 -0.84 -2.03 3.93
N VAL A 161 -0.93 -3.34 3.68
CA VAL A 161 -0.60 -3.91 2.36
C VAL A 161 -1.57 -3.39 1.29
N GLU A 162 -1.28 -3.67 0.02
CA GLU A 162 -2.20 -3.41 -1.08
C GLU A 162 -3.24 -4.53 -1.20
N TYR A 163 -4.47 -4.17 -1.52
CA TYR A 163 -5.57 -5.08 -1.77
C TYR A 163 -6.03 -4.95 -3.22
N PRO A 164 -5.99 -6.03 -4.03
CA PRO A 164 -6.48 -6.02 -5.40
C PRO A 164 -7.99 -6.28 -5.46
N ILE A 165 -8.67 -5.59 -6.39
CA ILE A 165 -10.06 -5.82 -6.79
C ILE A 165 -10.11 -5.92 -8.31
N THR A 166 -10.66 -7.01 -8.81
CA THR A 166 -10.94 -7.13 -10.25
C THR A 166 -12.19 -6.33 -10.58
N VAL A 167 -12.07 -5.35 -11.47
CA VAL A 167 -13.18 -4.53 -11.94
C VAL A 167 -13.66 -5.06 -13.29
N ARG A 168 -14.91 -5.48 -13.34
CA ARG A 168 -15.58 -5.94 -14.56
C ARG A 168 -16.28 -4.79 -15.27
N PRO A 169 -16.33 -4.82 -16.61
CA PRO A 169 -17.04 -3.80 -17.38
C PRO A 169 -18.53 -3.79 -17.03
N TRP A 170 -19.13 -2.63 -17.29
CA TRP A 170 -20.49 -2.28 -16.87
C TRP A 170 -21.50 -3.34 -17.27
N SER A 171 -22.33 -3.73 -16.31
CA SER A 171 -23.56 -4.46 -16.57
C SER A 171 -24.69 -3.45 -16.73
N PRO A 172 -25.54 -3.54 -17.77
CA PRO A 172 -26.65 -2.63 -18.01
C PRO A 172 -27.69 -2.52 -16.88
N VAL A 173 -27.56 -3.35 -15.85
CA VAL A 173 -28.43 -3.44 -14.69
C VAL A 173 -28.03 -2.46 -13.57
N LEU A 174 -26.82 -1.89 -13.58
CA LEU A 174 -26.27 -1.12 -12.47
C LEU A 174 -26.24 0.40 -12.73
N GLN A 175 -26.73 1.18 -11.77
CA GLN A 175 -26.68 2.65 -11.77
C GLN A 175 -25.24 3.13 -11.88
N VAL A 176 -24.99 4.19 -12.67
CA VAL A 176 -23.74 4.96 -12.63
C VAL A 176 -23.62 5.61 -11.25
N CYS A 177 -22.42 5.66 -10.67
CA CYS A 177 -22.17 6.34 -9.40
C CYS A 177 -22.53 7.81 -9.51
N HIS A 178 -23.77 8.15 -9.18
CA HIS A 178 -24.20 9.52 -9.03
C HIS A 178 -23.87 9.95 -7.61
N TYR A 179 -23.00 10.95 -7.46
CA TYR A 179 -22.67 11.54 -6.16
C TYR A 179 -23.91 12.05 -5.41
N SER A 180 -24.96 12.45 -6.11
CA SER A 180 -26.26 12.83 -5.53
C SER A 180 -27.07 11.65 -4.98
N ARG A 181 -26.63 10.41 -5.21
CA ARG A 181 -27.21 9.15 -4.70
C ARG A 181 -26.17 8.36 -3.91
N LEU A 182 -25.33 9.02 -3.10
CA LEU A 182 -24.68 8.32 -2.00
C LEU A 182 -25.77 7.57 -1.22
N PRO A 183 -25.62 6.26 -0.92
CA PRO A 183 -26.68 5.48 -0.31
C PRO A 183 -26.91 5.97 1.13
N ASN A 184 -27.79 6.96 1.27
CA ASN A 184 -28.30 7.47 2.55
C ASN A 184 -29.60 6.75 2.95
N ARG A 185 -29.80 5.51 2.49
CA ARG A 185 -30.88 4.65 2.96
C ARG A 185 -30.31 3.34 3.50
N LEU A 186 -29.81 3.40 4.73
CA LEU A 186 -30.25 2.41 5.71
C LEU A 186 -31.71 2.77 6.03
N SER A 187 -32.64 2.29 5.22
CA SER A 187 -34.01 2.15 5.69
C SER A 187 -33.99 1.02 6.69
N VAL A 188 -33.92 1.39 7.97
CA VAL A 188 -34.42 0.57 9.06
C VAL A 188 -35.85 0.17 8.69
N ALA A 189 -36.06 -1.12 8.52
CA ALA A 189 -37.36 -1.79 8.63
C ALA A 189 -37.11 -3.06 9.45
#